data_AF-A0A662UKI8-F1
#
_entry.id   AF-A0A662UKI8-F1
#
_cell.length_a   1.000
_cell.length_b   1.000
_cell.length_c   1.000
_cell.angle_alpha   90.00
_cell.angle_beta   90.00
_cell.angle_gamma   90.00
#
_symmetry.space_group_name_H-M   'P 1'
#
loop_
_entity.id
_entity.type
_entity.pdbx_description
1 polymer ?
#
loop_
_entity_poly.entity_id
_entity_poly.type
_entity_poly.pdbx_seq_one_letter_code
_entity_poly.pdbx_strand_id
1 'polypeptide(L)'
;MALYFENPIPLYLAPAAIAVAVLLKLACRKTYTRTYRAEHPLLDYVAPKRGKAGADLLVEALVAVAIVAVALALAEPYAVYSVVETLETEKTGKLQFTVKPPVVLVVDSSGSMEGSKIEEAKKAVLAFTDRVSRKLDVGLVVFSSMVVEAIPPTSNVSAVREAIVEIKASGGTMYSYPMKVVYEWLKPYAEFNISSYVVFASDGLPADANAIPPLLEKYREAGIVVYAVFIGADENGYRLLAEIAGNTGGEAYRVVDIDELVEKFSSIAGKIVGIVEA
;
A
#
# COMPACT_ATOMS: atom_id res chain seq x y z
N MET A 1 -21.74 2.75 9.93
CA MET A 1 -20.76 1.68 9.71
C MET A 1 -21.01 1.09 8.33
N ALA A 2 -20.20 1.47 7.36
CA ALA A 2 -20.26 0.88 6.02
C ALA A 2 -19.15 -0.17 5.91
N LEU A 3 -19.54 -1.39 5.54
CA LEU A 3 -18.62 -2.51 5.31
C LEU A 3 -18.21 -2.47 3.84
N TYR A 4 -16.91 -2.35 3.58
CA TYR A 4 -16.35 -2.35 2.23
C TYR A 4 -15.49 -3.60 2.04
N PHE A 5 -15.30 -3.99 0.78
CA PHE A 5 -14.50 -5.14 0.38
C PHE A 5 -13.43 -4.66 -0.58
N GLU A 6 -12.16 -4.95 -0.27
CA GLU A 6 -11.03 -4.55 -1.12
C GLU A 6 -11.02 -5.33 -2.44
N ASN A 7 -11.49 -6.57 -2.41
CA ASN A 7 -11.66 -7.41 -3.59
C ASN A 7 -13.05 -8.08 -3.59
N PRO A 8 -14.08 -7.50 -4.24
CA PRO A 8 -15.44 -8.06 -4.21
C PRO A 8 -15.63 -9.25 -5.17
N ILE A 9 -14.66 -9.52 -6.06
CA ILE A 9 -14.76 -10.56 -7.10
C ILE A 9 -15.03 -11.97 -6.52
N PRO A 10 -14.34 -12.43 -5.45
CA PRO A 10 -14.61 -13.74 -4.84
C PRO A 10 -16.05 -13.90 -4.34
N LEU A 11 -16.69 -12.80 -3.90
CA LEU A 11 -18.06 -12.82 -3.38
C LEU A 11 -19.08 -13.11 -4.50
N TYR A 12 -18.85 -12.55 -5.69
CA TYR A 12 -19.69 -12.81 -6.87
C TYR A 12 -19.48 -14.21 -7.46
N LEU A 13 -18.31 -14.82 -7.26
CA LEU A 13 -17.99 -16.16 -7.74
C LEU A 13 -18.48 -17.28 -6.81
N ALA A 14 -18.78 -16.99 -5.55
CA ALA A 14 -19.22 -17.98 -4.57
C ALA A 14 -20.48 -18.79 -4.99
N PRO A 15 -21.55 -18.18 -5.55
CA PRO A 15 -22.72 -18.94 -6.02
C PRO A 15 -22.37 -19.91 -7.15
N ALA A 16 -21.48 -19.51 -8.06
CA ALA A 16 -21.04 -20.36 -9.16
C ALA A 16 -20.21 -21.55 -8.64
N ALA A 17 -19.33 -21.33 -7.66
CA ALA A 17 -18.56 -22.40 -7.03
C ALA A 17 -19.46 -23.42 -6.31
N ILE A 18 -20.50 -22.96 -5.61
CA ILE A 18 -21.50 -23.86 -4.97
C ILE A 18 -22.23 -24.69 -6.02
N ALA A 19 -22.67 -24.08 -7.13
CA ALA A 19 -23.36 -24.80 -8.20
C ALA A 19 -22.47 -25.89 -8.83
N VAL A 20 -21.18 -25.59 -9.05
CA VAL A 20 -20.20 -26.57 -9.54
C VAL A 20 -20.02 -27.73 -8.56
N ALA A 21 -19.91 -27.45 -7.26
CA ALA A 21 -19.78 -28.50 -6.23
C ALA A 21 -21.00 -29.44 -6.21
N VAL A 22 -22.22 -28.89 -6.33
CA VAL A 22 -23.45 -29.69 -6.41
C VAL A 22 -23.48 -30.55 -7.67
N LEU A 23 -23.12 -29.98 -8.83
CA LEU A 23 -23.08 -30.70 -10.10
C LEU A 23 -22.06 -31.85 -10.07
N LEU A 24 -20.85 -31.62 -9.52
CA LEU A 24 -19.84 -32.65 -9.36
C LEU A 24 -20.33 -33.79 -8.47
N LYS A 25 -21.00 -33.49 -7.36
CA LYS A 25 -21.58 -34.51 -6.47
C LYS A 25 -22.63 -35.36 -7.19
N LEU A 26 -23.54 -34.74 -7.94
CA LEU A 26 -24.56 -35.44 -8.71
C LEU A 26 -23.93 -36.33 -9.79
N ALA A 27 -22.91 -35.83 -10.48
CA ALA A 27 -22.15 -36.58 -11.47
C ALA A 27 -21.43 -37.78 -10.83
N CYS A 28 -20.70 -37.58 -9.73
CA CYS A 28 -20.03 -38.65 -8.99
C CYS A 28 -21.02 -39.71 -8.50
N ARG A 29 -22.19 -39.30 -7.94
CA ARG A 29 -23.22 -40.24 -7.50
C ARG A 29 -23.76 -41.08 -8.65
N LYS A 30 -24.06 -40.45 -9.79
CA LYS A 30 -24.57 -41.14 -11.00
C LYS A 30 -23.54 -42.12 -11.57
N THR A 31 -22.26 -41.74 -11.57
CA THR A 31 -21.18 -42.60 -12.05
C THR A 31 -20.97 -43.77 -11.08
N TYR A 32 -20.88 -43.51 -9.77
CA TYR A 32 -20.68 -44.54 -8.76
C TYR A 32 -21.75 -45.63 -8.78
N THR A 33 -23.04 -45.25 -8.86
CA THR A 33 -24.14 -46.23 -8.93
C THR A 33 -24.17 -47.02 -10.24
N ARG A 34 -23.59 -46.48 -11.31
CA ARG A 34 -23.51 -47.15 -12.61
C ARG A 34 -22.36 -48.16 -12.67
N THR A 35 -21.24 -47.87 -12.01
CA THR A 35 -20.04 -48.73 -12.04
C THR A 35 -20.06 -49.79 -10.93
N TYR A 36 -20.62 -49.47 -9.76
CA TYR A 36 -20.67 -50.35 -8.60
C TYR A 36 -22.12 -50.68 -8.26
N ARG A 37 -22.71 -51.59 -9.03
CA ARG A 37 -24.01 -52.19 -8.71
C ARG A 37 -23.76 -53.53 -8.04
N ALA A 38 -23.94 -53.61 -6.72
CA ALA A 38 -23.84 -54.87 -6.00
C ALA A 38 -25.10 -55.70 -6.27
N GLU A 39 -24.99 -56.70 -7.14
CA GLU A 39 -26.05 -57.68 -7.36
C GLU A 39 -25.81 -58.86 -6.42
N HIS A 40 -26.56 -58.90 -5.33
CA HIS A 40 -26.52 -59.99 -4.36
C HIS A 40 -27.92 -60.60 -4.20
N PRO A 41 -28.11 -61.92 -4.36
CA PRO A 41 -29.44 -62.55 -4.34
C PRO A 41 -30.23 -62.33 -3.04
N LEU A 42 -29.54 -62.10 -1.92
CA LEU A 42 -30.17 -61.83 -0.63
C LEU A 42 -30.67 -60.39 -0.46
N LEU A 43 -30.38 -59.46 -1.38
CA LEU A 43 -30.85 -58.07 -1.30
C LEU A 43 -32.37 -57.95 -1.37
N ASP A 44 -33.04 -58.88 -2.06
CA ASP A 44 -34.51 -58.90 -2.17
C ASP A 44 -35.22 -59.15 -0.83
N TYR A 45 -34.51 -59.71 0.15
CA TYR A 45 -35.03 -60.01 1.49
C TYR A 45 -34.62 -58.97 2.54
N VAL A 46 -33.80 -57.98 2.18
CA VAL A 46 -33.38 -56.89 3.07
C VAL A 46 -34.26 -55.69 2.81
N ALA A 47 -35.11 -55.32 3.77
CA ALA A 47 -35.93 -54.12 3.66
C ALA A 47 -35.04 -52.89 3.41
N PRO A 48 -35.35 -52.04 2.41
CA PRO A 48 -34.52 -50.90 2.08
C PRO A 48 -34.44 -49.97 3.29
N LYS A 49 -33.23 -49.81 3.85
CA LYS A 49 -33.01 -48.82 4.89
C LYS A 49 -33.10 -47.45 4.21
N ARG A 50 -34.23 -46.76 4.37
CA ARG A 50 -34.41 -45.39 3.85
C ARG A 50 -33.20 -44.56 4.29
N GLY A 51 -32.39 -44.15 3.31
CA GLY A 51 -31.27 -43.25 3.56
C GLY A 51 -31.80 -42.01 4.27
N LYS A 52 -31.11 -41.55 5.32
CA LYS A 52 -31.49 -40.33 6.04
C LYS A 52 -31.29 -39.15 5.09
N ALA A 53 -32.32 -38.77 4.34
CA ALA A 53 -32.28 -37.65 3.40
C ALA A 53 -31.77 -36.33 4.04
N GLY A 54 -31.96 -36.17 5.36
CA GLY A 54 -31.43 -35.03 6.10
C GLY A 54 -29.90 -34.98 6.23
N ALA A 55 -29.19 -36.11 6.17
CA ALA A 55 -27.73 -36.12 6.28
C ALA A 55 -27.06 -35.55 5.01
N ASP A 56 -27.61 -35.83 3.83
CA ASP A 56 -27.10 -35.28 2.56
C ASP A 56 -27.29 -33.77 2.48
N LEU A 57 -28.44 -33.28 2.97
CA LEU A 57 -28.76 -31.86 3.00
C LEU A 57 -27.87 -31.08 3.98
N LEU A 58 -27.53 -31.70 5.12
CA LEU A 58 -26.59 -31.14 6.10
C LEU A 58 -25.17 -31.00 5.52
N VAL A 59 -24.68 -32.02 4.80
CA VAL A 59 -23.36 -31.96 4.16
C VAL A 59 -23.33 -30.87 3.08
N GLU A 60 -24.40 -30.72 2.30
CA GLU A 60 -24.51 -29.65 1.29
C GLU A 60 -24.52 -28.26 1.92
N ALA A 61 -25.28 -28.08 3.01
CA ALA A 61 -25.27 -26.85 3.76
C ALA A 61 -23.88 -26.51 4.31
N LEU A 62 -23.16 -27.51 4.86
CA LEU A 62 -21.81 -27.31 5.38
C LEU A 62 -20.80 -26.93 4.30
N VAL A 63 -20.85 -27.56 3.12
CA VAL A 63 -19.97 -27.22 2.00
C VAL A 63 -20.27 -25.80 1.49
N ALA A 64 -21.53 -25.42 1.38
CA ALA A 64 -21.92 -24.07 0.99
C ALA A 64 -21.40 -23.03 1.99
N VAL A 65 -21.55 -23.29 3.30
CA VAL A 65 -21.02 -22.42 4.36
C VAL A 65 -19.50 -22.29 4.27
N ALA A 66 -18.78 -23.38 4.03
CA ALA A 66 -17.32 -23.36 3.88
C ALA A 66 -16.88 -22.51 2.67
N ILE A 67 -17.53 -22.67 1.51
CA ILE A 67 -17.24 -21.87 0.31
C ILE A 67 -17.49 -20.38 0.57
N VAL A 68 -18.60 -20.04 1.22
CA VAL A 68 -18.91 -18.65 1.59
C VAL A 68 -17.89 -18.09 2.58
N ALA A 69 -17.47 -18.86 3.57
CA ALA A 69 -16.44 -18.45 4.53
C ALA A 69 -15.09 -18.17 3.86
N VAL A 70 -14.67 -19.02 2.92
CA VAL A 70 -13.45 -18.80 2.13
C VAL A 70 -13.58 -17.56 1.24
N ALA A 71 -14.73 -17.38 0.58
CA ALA A 71 -14.97 -16.19 -0.24
C ALA A 71 -14.94 -14.90 0.58
N LEU A 72 -15.49 -14.90 1.79
CA LEU A 72 -15.44 -13.78 2.73
C LEU A 72 -14.01 -13.49 3.19
N ALA A 73 -13.20 -14.51 3.47
CA ALA A 73 -11.81 -14.34 3.87
C ALA A 73 -10.97 -13.72 2.74
N LEU A 74 -11.19 -14.16 1.49
CA LEU A 74 -10.52 -13.60 0.30
C LEU A 74 -11.03 -12.23 -0.12
N ALA A 75 -12.22 -11.84 0.35
CA ALA A 75 -12.80 -10.54 0.03
C ALA A 75 -12.26 -9.39 0.90
N GLU A 76 -11.40 -9.71 1.88
CA GLU A 76 -10.70 -8.77 2.76
C GLU A 76 -11.63 -7.65 3.27
N PRO A 77 -12.66 -7.99 4.07
CA PRO A 77 -13.63 -7.02 4.54
C PRO A 77 -12.99 -6.02 5.50
N TYR A 78 -13.16 -4.73 5.24
CA TYR A 78 -12.74 -3.67 6.14
C TYR A 78 -13.94 -2.77 6.49
N ALA A 79 -13.95 -2.29 7.74
CA ALA A 79 -14.98 -1.40 8.24
C ALA A 79 -14.39 -0.01 8.43
N VAL A 80 -14.96 0.98 7.72
CA VAL A 80 -14.63 2.39 7.94
C VAL A 80 -15.62 2.94 8.96
N TYR A 81 -15.10 3.42 10.10
CA TYR A 81 -15.87 4.17 11.08
C TYR A 81 -15.41 5.63 11.07
N SER A 82 -16.34 6.56 10.87
CA SER A 82 -16.14 7.96 11.18
C SER A 82 -16.63 8.18 12.61
N VAL A 83 -15.70 8.19 13.57
CA VAL A 83 -16.00 8.71 14.91
C VAL A 83 -15.93 10.23 14.79
N VAL A 84 -17.09 10.86 14.61
CA VAL A 84 -17.24 12.30 14.82
C VAL A 84 -17.49 12.49 16.30
N GLU A 85 -16.42 12.69 17.08
CA GLU A 85 -16.58 13.23 18.43
C GLU A 85 -16.94 14.71 18.30
N THR A 86 -18.23 15.01 18.30
CA THR A 86 -18.70 16.37 18.57
C THR A 86 -18.48 16.65 20.06
N LEU A 87 -17.31 17.17 20.38
CA LEU A 87 -17.07 17.82 21.66
C LEU A 87 -17.93 19.08 21.69
N GLU A 88 -19.07 19.04 22.38
CA GLU A 88 -19.79 20.25 22.78
C GLU A 88 -18.97 20.97 23.85
N THR A 89 -17.95 21.71 23.39
CA THR A 89 -17.27 22.67 24.24
C THR A 89 -18.05 23.98 24.18
N GLU A 90 -18.67 24.35 25.30
CA GLU A 90 -19.28 25.67 25.57
C GLU A 90 -18.29 26.86 25.50
N LYS A 91 -17.06 26.64 25.04
CA LYS A 91 -16.06 27.70 24.86
C LYS A 91 -15.70 27.78 23.39
N THR A 92 -15.96 28.96 22.83
CA THR A 92 -15.43 29.49 21.58
C THR A 92 -13.89 29.55 21.64
N GLY A 93 -13.23 28.41 21.75
CA GLY A 93 -11.79 28.26 21.63
C GLY A 93 -11.48 27.94 20.17
N LYS A 94 -10.58 28.69 19.54
CA LYS A 94 -9.93 28.24 18.31
C LYS A 94 -9.40 26.83 18.56
N LEU A 95 -9.89 25.83 17.84
CA LEU A 95 -9.29 24.50 17.79
C LEU A 95 -7.88 24.66 17.21
N GLN A 96 -6.89 24.89 18.07
CA GLN A 96 -5.50 24.82 17.70
C GLN A 96 -5.12 23.34 17.71
N PHE A 97 -5.36 22.66 16.58
CA PHE A 97 -4.72 21.37 16.38
C PHE A 97 -3.22 21.65 16.19
N THR A 98 -2.40 21.30 17.17
CA THR A 98 -0.95 21.23 17.00
C THR A 98 -0.63 19.98 16.18
N VAL A 99 -0.94 20.02 14.89
CA VAL A 99 -0.56 18.96 13.94
C VAL A 99 0.83 19.29 13.43
N LYS A 100 1.74 18.32 13.47
CA LYS A 100 3.05 18.47 12.85
C LYS A 100 2.89 18.36 11.33
N PRO A 101 3.54 19.24 10.54
CA PRO A 101 3.61 19.05 9.10
C PRO A 101 4.23 17.69 8.75
N PRO A 102 3.70 16.98 7.74
CA PRO A 102 4.23 15.69 7.35
C PRO A 102 5.37 15.84 6.34
N VAL A 103 6.34 14.93 6.42
CA VAL A 103 7.31 14.69 5.35
C VAL A 103 7.37 13.21 5.03
N VAL A 104 7.23 12.85 3.75
CA VAL A 104 7.31 11.45 3.30
C VAL A 104 8.58 11.23 2.49
N LEU A 105 9.38 10.27 2.95
CA LEU A 105 10.57 9.80 2.26
C LEU A 105 10.15 8.72 1.25
N VAL A 106 10.41 8.94 -0.03
CA VAL A 106 10.14 7.99 -1.10
C VAL A 106 11.47 7.52 -1.65
N VAL A 107 11.82 6.25 -1.41
CA VAL A 107 13.15 5.71 -1.67
C VAL A 107 13.05 4.58 -2.70
N ASP A 108 13.76 4.73 -3.82
CA ASP A 108 13.91 3.67 -4.81
C ASP A 108 14.81 2.56 -4.25
N SER A 109 14.31 1.33 -4.31
CA SER A 109 15.02 0.10 -4.00
C SER A 109 15.05 -0.82 -5.22
N SER A 110 15.07 -0.28 -6.43
CA SER A 110 15.25 -1.04 -7.67
C SER A 110 16.63 -1.70 -7.74
N GLY A 111 16.79 -2.69 -8.63
CA GLY A 111 18.06 -3.43 -8.76
C GLY A 111 19.26 -2.55 -9.11
N SER A 112 19.08 -1.37 -9.72
CA SER A 112 20.18 -0.44 -10.00
C SER A 112 20.81 0.18 -8.76
N MET A 113 20.07 0.16 -7.64
CA MET A 113 20.51 0.63 -6.33
C MET A 113 21.36 -0.39 -5.55
N GLU A 114 21.56 -1.61 -6.07
CA GLU A 114 22.35 -2.64 -5.37
C GLU A 114 23.78 -2.17 -5.01
N GLY A 115 24.32 -2.73 -3.93
CA GLY A 115 25.67 -2.44 -3.46
C GLY A 115 25.75 -1.16 -2.63
N SER A 116 26.74 -0.30 -2.90
CA SER A 116 27.02 0.88 -2.07
C SER A 116 25.95 1.95 -2.14
N LYS A 117 25.20 2.06 -3.24
CA LYS A 117 24.17 3.09 -3.41
C LYS A 117 23.05 2.95 -2.38
N ILE A 118 22.48 1.75 -2.22
CA ILE A 118 21.40 1.54 -1.25
C ILE A 118 21.90 1.69 0.18
N GLU A 119 23.12 1.23 0.48
CA GLU A 119 23.69 1.35 1.83
C GLU A 119 23.94 2.81 2.23
N GLU A 120 24.42 3.64 1.30
CA GLU A 120 24.60 5.06 1.58
C GLU A 120 23.26 5.82 1.56
N ALA A 121 22.32 5.43 0.70
CA ALA A 121 20.96 5.97 0.73
C ALA A 121 20.28 5.71 2.07
N LYS A 122 20.41 4.52 2.64
CA LYS A 122 19.92 4.21 4.00
C LYS A 122 20.50 5.17 5.04
N LYS A 123 21.82 5.38 5.03
CA LYS A 123 22.47 6.31 5.97
C LYS A 123 21.97 7.75 5.80
N ALA A 124 21.85 8.21 4.56
CA ALA A 124 21.38 9.56 4.24
C ALA A 124 19.92 9.76 4.67
N VAL A 125 19.05 8.78 4.41
CA VAL A 125 17.64 8.79 4.80
C VAL A 125 17.50 8.72 6.32
N LEU A 126 18.29 7.89 7.03
CA LEU A 126 18.32 7.86 8.49
C LEU A 126 18.74 9.21 9.09
N ALA A 127 19.80 9.81 8.57
CA ALA A 127 20.27 11.13 9.01
C ALA A 127 19.21 12.22 8.78
N PHE A 128 18.51 12.16 7.65
CA PHE A 128 17.37 13.02 7.37
C PHE A 128 16.26 12.85 8.43
N THR A 129 15.82 11.61 8.64
CA THR A 129 14.76 11.26 9.59
C THR A 129 15.08 11.77 10.99
N ASP A 130 16.32 11.57 11.45
CA ASP A 130 16.77 12.03 12.76
C ASP A 130 16.68 13.54 12.91
N ARG A 131 17.03 14.28 11.86
CA ARG A 131 17.01 15.74 11.85
C ARG A 131 15.59 16.31 11.87
N VAL A 132 14.65 15.71 11.14
CA VAL A 132 13.27 16.25 11.01
C VAL A 132 12.30 15.76 12.09
N SER A 133 12.56 14.58 12.67
CA SER A 133 11.66 13.84 13.59
C SER A 133 11.08 14.64 14.76
N ARG A 134 11.79 15.66 15.25
CA ARG A 134 11.31 16.49 16.37
C ARG A 134 10.18 17.43 15.95
N LYS A 135 10.16 17.85 14.69
CA LYS A 135 9.32 18.95 14.18
C LYS A 135 8.25 18.47 13.20
N LEU A 136 8.56 17.43 12.43
CA LEU A 136 7.68 16.86 11.41
C LEU A 136 7.29 15.44 11.76
N ASP A 137 6.11 15.01 11.32
CA ASP A 137 5.76 13.60 11.25
C ASP A 137 6.40 12.99 10.01
N VAL A 138 7.00 11.81 10.15
CA VAL A 138 7.82 11.20 9.10
C VAL A 138 7.11 9.98 8.55
N GLY A 139 6.91 9.94 7.24
CA GLY A 139 6.46 8.77 6.50
C GLY A 139 7.60 8.18 5.66
N LEU A 140 7.45 6.91 5.28
CA LEU A 140 8.39 6.20 4.43
C LEU A 140 7.62 5.38 3.38
N VAL A 141 8.04 5.48 2.13
CA VAL A 141 7.61 4.60 1.05
C VAL A 141 8.85 4.08 0.35
N VAL A 142 9.04 2.78 0.37
CA VAL A 142 10.11 2.09 -0.36
C VAL A 142 9.47 1.42 -1.55
N PHE A 143 10.06 1.57 -2.74
CA PHE A 143 9.45 1.06 -3.96
C PHE A 143 10.47 0.49 -4.94
N SER A 144 10.00 -0.39 -5.81
CA SER A 144 10.72 -0.86 -6.98
C SER A 144 9.73 -0.95 -8.16
N SER A 145 9.41 -2.16 -8.64
CA SER A 145 8.30 -2.38 -9.59
C SER A 145 6.92 -2.25 -8.92
N MET A 146 6.89 -2.27 -7.59
CA MET A 146 5.72 -2.08 -6.74
C MET A 146 6.13 -1.35 -5.46
N VAL A 147 5.18 -0.98 -4.62
CA VAL A 147 5.48 -0.51 -3.26
C VAL A 147 5.90 -1.72 -2.42
N VAL A 148 7.10 -1.65 -1.84
CA VAL A 148 7.72 -2.71 -1.03
C VAL A 148 7.40 -2.51 0.45
N GLU A 149 7.48 -1.26 0.92
CA GLU A 149 7.23 -0.89 2.30
C GLU A 149 6.52 0.47 2.32
N ALA A 150 5.57 0.65 3.24
CA ALA A 150 4.74 1.84 3.30
C ALA A 150 4.32 2.15 4.74
N ILE A 151 4.99 3.12 5.35
CA ILE A 151 4.67 3.66 6.66
C ILE A 151 4.10 5.08 6.49
N PRO A 152 2.83 5.33 6.85
CA PRO A 152 2.24 6.66 6.77
C PRO A 152 2.95 7.65 7.70
N PRO A 153 2.81 8.98 7.47
CA PRO A 153 3.37 9.99 8.36
C PRO A 153 3.04 9.70 9.82
N THR A 154 4.08 9.53 10.64
CA THR A 154 3.94 9.16 12.04
C THR A 154 4.97 9.87 12.91
N SER A 155 4.62 10.03 14.19
CA SER A 155 5.54 10.46 15.23
C SER A 155 6.38 9.30 15.79
N ASN A 156 6.01 8.05 15.50
CA ASN A 156 6.76 6.86 15.89
C ASN A 156 7.93 6.62 14.91
N VAL A 157 9.00 7.37 15.15
CA VAL A 157 10.21 7.35 14.30
C VAL A 157 10.96 6.02 14.40
N SER A 158 10.78 5.24 15.47
CA SER A 158 11.45 3.94 15.61
C SER A 158 11.03 2.96 14.52
N ALA A 159 9.74 2.86 14.22
CA ALA A 159 9.25 2.00 13.14
C ALA A 159 9.81 2.42 11.77
N VAL A 160 9.90 3.73 11.52
CA VAL A 160 10.49 4.28 10.29
C VAL A 160 11.97 3.90 10.19
N ARG A 161 12.74 4.03 11.28
CA ARG A 161 14.17 3.66 11.30
C ARG A 161 14.40 2.18 11.03
N GLU A 162 13.62 1.31 11.67
CA GLU A 162 13.71 -0.14 11.46
C GLU A 162 13.46 -0.49 10.00
N ALA A 163 12.39 0.04 9.41
CA ALA A 163 12.09 -0.16 7.99
C ALA A 163 13.19 0.34 7.05
N ILE A 164 13.84 1.47 7.34
CA ILE A 164 14.96 1.97 6.52
C ILE A 164 16.14 1.00 6.53
N VAL A 165 16.49 0.44 7.70
CA VAL A 165 17.63 -0.49 7.82
C VAL A 165 17.37 -1.77 7.02
N GLU A 166 16.11 -2.21 6.95
CA GLU A 166 15.70 -3.44 6.27
C GLU A 166 15.58 -3.33 4.74
N ILE A 167 15.71 -2.12 4.16
CA ILE A 167 15.59 -1.93 2.71
C ILE A 167 16.55 -2.83 1.94
N LYS A 168 16.05 -3.51 0.91
CA LYS A 168 16.86 -4.33 0.00
C LYS A 168 16.55 -3.95 -1.43
N ALA A 169 17.61 -3.75 -2.21
CA ALA A 169 17.49 -3.46 -3.63
C ALA A 169 17.03 -4.73 -4.38
N SER A 170 15.97 -4.61 -5.18
CA SER A 170 15.44 -5.65 -6.05
C SER A 170 14.38 -5.09 -7.01
N GLY A 171 14.20 -5.74 -8.17
CA GLY A 171 13.10 -5.42 -9.09
C GLY A 171 13.38 -4.22 -10.02
N GLY A 172 12.32 -3.75 -10.67
CA GLY A 172 12.35 -2.60 -11.60
C GLY A 172 12.05 -1.27 -10.91
N THR A 173 11.66 -0.25 -11.69
CA THR A 173 11.39 1.11 -11.19
C THR A 173 10.03 1.60 -11.72
N MET A 174 9.08 1.88 -10.83
CA MET A 174 7.75 2.43 -11.14
C MET A 174 7.43 3.59 -10.18
N TYR A 175 7.29 4.81 -10.69
CA TYR A 175 7.06 5.99 -9.86
C TYR A 175 5.59 6.24 -9.55
N SER A 176 4.66 5.80 -10.40
CA SER A 176 3.25 6.16 -10.22
C SER A 176 2.64 5.53 -8.98
N TYR A 177 3.06 4.33 -8.59
CA TYR A 177 2.56 3.64 -7.39
C TYR A 177 2.91 4.37 -6.09
N PRO A 178 4.20 4.63 -5.77
CA PRO A 178 4.52 5.36 -4.54
C PRO A 178 3.92 6.77 -4.55
N MET A 179 3.91 7.47 -5.69
CA MET A 179 3.30 8.81 -5.77
C MET A 179 1.79 8.80 -5.49
N LYS A 180 1.05 7.76 -5.89
CA LYS A 180 -0.38 7.64 -5.55
C LYS A 180 -0.57 7.41 -4.05
N VAL A 181 0.21 6.52 -3.43
CA VAL A 181 0.14 6.26 -1.99
C VAL A 181 0.41 7.53 -1.19
N VAL A 182 1.48 8.25 -1.53
CA VAL A 182 1.86 9.50 -0.88
C VAL A 182 0.78 10.57 -1.04
N TYR A 183 0.18 10.70 -2.23
CA TYR A 183 -0.91 11.65 -2.44
C TYR A 183 -2.11 11.36 -1.54
N GLU A 184 -2.54 10.10 -1.45
CA GLU A 184 -3.69 9.71 -0.63
C GLU A 184 -3.45 9.96 0.87
N TRP A 185 -2.21 9.85 1.33
CA TRP A 185 -1.83 10.19 2.71
C TRP A 185 -1.73 11.69 2.97
N LEU A 186 -1.28 12.46 2.00
CA LEU A 186 -1.00 13.89 2.18
C LEU A 186 -2.18 14.80 1.83
N LYS A 187 -3.13 14.35 0.99
CA LYS A 187 -4.31 15.16 0.63
C LYS A 187 -5.13 15.67 1.84
N PRO A 188 -5.29 14.94 2.98
CA PRO A 188 -6.06 15.46 4.10
C PRO A 188 -5.36 16.65 4.78
N TYR A 189 -4.01 16.69 4.77
CA TYR A 189 -3.26 17.81 5.35
C TYR A 189 -3.50 19.11 4.57
N ALA A 190 -3.71 19.02 3.26
CA ALA A 190 -4.09 20.16 2.43
C ALA A 190 -5.45 20.76 2.84
N GLU A 191 -6.42 19.92 3.23
CA GLU A 191 -7.74 20.37 3.71
C GLU A 191 -7.63 21.18 5.01
N PHE A 192 -6.60 20.92 5.83
CA PHE A 192 -6.28 21.67 7.04
C PHE A 192 -5.28 22.82 6.81
N ASN A 193 -4.94 23.12 5.55
CA ASN A 193 -3.95 24.15 5.18
C ASN A 193 -2.56 23.90 5.83
N ILE A 194 -2.18 22.64 5.95
CA ILE A 194 -0.87 22.20 6.46
C ILE A 194 0.03 21.85 5.28
N SER A 195 1.16 22.54 5.17
CA SER A 195 2.18 22.25 4.15
C SER A 195 2.72 20.83 4.30
N SER A 196 2.79 20.12 3.18
CA SER A 196 3.24 18.73 3.14
C SER A 196 4.44 18.58 2.20
N TYR A 197 5.40 17.76 2.60
CA TYR A 197 6.67 17.63 1.87
C TYR A 197 6.93 16.17 1.48
N VAL A 198 7.58 15.98 0.34
CA VAL A 198 8.04 14.69 -0.15
C VAL A 198 9.51 14.80 -0.49
N VAL A 199 10.31 13.83 -0.05
CA VAL A 199 11.70 13.69 -0.47
C VAL A 199 11.81 12.42 -1.30
N PHE A 200 11.96 12.59 -2.61
CA PHE A 200 11.95 11.51 -3.58
C PHE A 200 13.38 11.18 -4.02
N ALA A 201 13.86 9.98 -3.75
CA ALA A 201 15.22 9.54 -4.06
C ALA A 201 15.22 8.34 -5.01
N SER A 202 15.96 8.43 -6.10
CA SER A 202 16.06 7.37 -7.11
C SER A 202 17.32 7.50 -7.97
N ASP A 203 17.80 6.39 -8.52
CA ASP A 203 18.94 6.34 -9.46
C ASP A 203 18.55 6.03 -10.92
N GLY A 204 17.25 5.81 -11.16
CA GLY A 204 16.74 5.26 -12.41
C GLY A 204 15.71 6.12 -13.14
N LEU A 205 15.31 5.63 -14.30
CA LEU A 205 14.17 6.14 -15.05
C LEU A 205 12.99 5.15 -14.88
N PRO A 206 11.79 5.62 -14.52
CA PRO A 206 10.64 4.75 -14.32
C PRO A 206 10.09 4.24 -15.65
N ALA A 207 9.55 3.02 -15.64
CA ALA A 207 8.88 2.44 -16.80
C ALA A 207 7.49 3.07 -17.07
N ASP A 208 6.92 3.78 -16.10
CA ASP A 208 5.59 4.38 -16.14
C ASP A 208 5.60 5.92 -16.18
N ALA A 209 6.63 6.52 -16.80
CA ALA A 209 6.78 7.98 -16.89
C ALA A 209 5.53 8.72 -17.42
N ASN A 210 4.77 8.11 -18.33
CA ASN A 210 3.53 8.67 -18.89
C ASN A 210 2.40 8.84 -17.86
N ALA A 211 2.46 8.14 -16.72
CA ALA A 211 1.45 8.22 -15.65
C ALA A 211 1.73 9.36 -14.65
N ILE A 212 2.89 10.02 -14.74
CA ILE A 212 3.36 11.04 -13.79
C ILE A 212 2.65 12.40 -13.98
N PRO A 213 2.51 12.96 -15.20
CA PRO A 213 1.90 14.28 -15.39
C PRO A 213 0.54 14.50 -14.70
N PRO A 214 -0.46 13.60 -14.82
CA PRO A 214 -1.75 13.80 -14.13
C PRO A 214 -1.65 13.67 -12.61
N LEU A 215 -0.61 13.03 -12.06
CA LEU A 215 -0.35 13.01 -10.63
C LEU A 215 0.24 14.34 -10.16
N LEU A 216 1.13 14.96 -10.95
CA LEU A 216 1.73 16.24 -10.60
C LEU A 216 0.70 17.36 -10.47
N GLU A 217 -0.35 17.36 -11.30
CA GLU A 217 -1.46 18.32 -11.16
C GLU A 217 -2.11 18.22 -9.78
N LYS A 218 -2.39 16.99 -9.31
CA LYS A 218 -2.97 16.75 -7.99
C LYS A 218 -2.04 17.17 -6.85
N TYR A 219 -0.75 16.91 -6.98
CA TYR A 219 0.24 17.33 -5.98
C TYR A 219 0.29 18.86 -5.85
N ARG A 220 0.28 19.56 -6.99
CA ARG A 220 0.26 21.02 -7.03
C ARG A 220 -1.01 21.60 -6.41
N GLU A 221 -2.17 21.04 -6.75
CA GLU A 221 -3.46 21.46 -6.17
C GLU A 221 -3.53 21.25 -4.66
N ALA A 222 -2.93 20.16 -4.16
CA ALA A 222 -2.83 19.86 -2.74
C ALA A 222 -1.68 20.61 -2.02
N GLY A 223 -0.88 21.43 -2.72
CA GLY A 223 0.26 22.13 -2.12
C GLY A 223 1.36 21.21 -1.58
N ILE A 224 1.48 20.00 -2.15
CA ILE A 224 2.50 19.01 -1.76
C ILE A 224 3.79 19.33 -2.52
N VAL A 225 4.86 19.67 -1.78
CA VAL A 225 6.15 20.07 -2.36
C VAL A 225 7.09 18.86 -2.44
N VAL A 226 7.64 18.57 -3.61
CA VAL A 226 8.58 17.45 -3.82
C VAL A 226 10.02 17.95 -3.96
N TYR A 227 10.89 17.52 -3.05
CA TYR A 227 12.34 17.61 -3.21
C TYR A 227 12.84 16.30 -3.80
N ALA A 228 13.58 16.36 -4.91
CA ALA A 228 14.08 15.16 -5.57
C ALA A 228 15.60 15.01 -5.42
N VAL A 229 16.06 13.78 -5.21
CA VAL A 229 17.48 13.43 -5.14
C VAL A 229 17.75 12.33 -6.17
N PHE A 230 18.40 12.71 -7.27
CA PHE A 230 18.83 11.78 -8.29
C PHE A 230 20.23 11.25 -7.97
N ILE A 231 20.40 9.93 -7.93
CA ILE A 231 21.67 9.27 -7.65
C ILE A 231 22.26 8.77 -8.98
N GLY A 232 23.38 9.34 -9.41
CA GLY A 232 24.11 8.90 -10.60
C GLY A 232 24.15 9.92 -11.75
N ALA A 233 24.67 9.44 -12.89
CA ALA A 233 25.07 10.26 -14.03
C ALA A 233 24.12 10.17 -15.24
N ASP A 234 22.99 9.47 -15.15
CA ASP A 234 22.01 9.46 -16.24
C ASP A 234 21.24 10.79 -16.30
N GLU A 235 21.19 11.40 -17.48
CA GLU A 235 20.59 12.73 -17.65
C GLU A 235 19.06 12.67 -17.76
N ASN A 236 18.53 11.59 -18.32
CA ASN A 236 17.09 11.45 -18.53
C ASN A 236 16.35 11.25 -17.20
N GLY A 237 16.90 10.41 -16.33
CA GLY A 237 16.40 10.18 -14.98
C GLY A 237 16.44 11.46 -14.14
N TYR A 238 17.58 12.18 -14.16
CA TYR A 238 17.69 13.47 -13.49
C TYR A 238 16.66 14.48 -14.00
N ARG A 239 16.53 14.63 -15.33
CA ARG A 239 15.59 15.58 -15.92
C ARG A 239 14.14 15.31 -15.52
N LEU A 240 13.74 14.03 -15.45
CA LEU A 240 12.39 13.67 -15.01
C LEU A 240 12.15 14.02 -13.53
N LEU A 241 13.09 13.70 -12.64
CA LEU A 241 12.98 14.07 -11.23
C LEU A 241 12.99 15.59 -11.03
N ALA A 242 13.78 16.31 -11.83
CA ALA A 242 13.79 17.78 -11.85
C ALA A 242 12.46 18.37 -12.31
N GLU A 243 11.81 17.76 -13.31
CA GLU A 243 10.47 18.14 -13.73
C GLU A 243 9.43 17.91 -12.62
N ILE A 244 9.48 16.78 -11.93
CA ILE A 244 8.59 16.46 -10.81
C ILE A 244 8.74 17.49 -9.68
N ALA A 245 9.99 17.76 -9.27
CA ALA A 245 10.28 18.73 -8.21
C ALA A 245 9.84 20.15 -8.62
N GLY A 246 10.20 20.58 -9.82
CA GLY A 246 9.85 21.91 -10.33
C GLY A 246 8.34 22.16 -10.45
N ASN A 247 7.58 21.17 -10.91
CA ASN A 247 6.11 21.29 -11.04
C ASN A 247 5.38 21.38 -9.69
N THR A 248 6.02 20.91 -8.61
CA THR A 248 5.46 20.92 -7.25
C THR A 248 6.04 22.04 -6.38
N GLY A 249 6.87 22.91 -6.94
CA GLY A 249 7.49 24.04 -6.23
C GLY A 249 8.69 23.66 -5.37
N GLY A 250 9.24 22.46 -5.52
CA GLY A 250 10.45 22.00 -4.85
C GLY A 250 11.69 22.08 -5.74
N GLU A 251 12.75 21.40 -5.31
CA GLU A 251 14.06 21.42 -5.98
C GLU A 251 14.59 20.01 -6.18
N ALA A 252 15.32 19.80 -7.28
CA ALA A 252 16.03 18.56 -7.54
C ALA A 252 17.53 18.73 -7.34
N TYR A 253 18.15 17.69 -6.80
CA TYR A 253 19.58 17.60 -6.55
C TYR A 253 20.12 16.36 -7.25
N ARG A 254 21.29 16.50 -7.87
CA ARG A 254 22.02 15.39 -8.46
C ARG A 254 23.20 15.03 -7.58
N VAL A 255 23.37 13.73 -7.33
CA VAL A 255 24.46 13.18 -6.53
C VAL A 255 25.18 12.15 -7.39
N VAL A 256 26.39 12.49 -7.85
CA VAL A 256 27.23 11.57 -8.65
C VAL A 256 28.17 10.79 -7.73
N ASP A 257 28.77 11.48 -6.76
CA ASP A 257 29.55 10.85 -5.70
C ASP A 257 28.62 10.47 -4.54
N ILE A 258 28.61 9.19 -4.20
CA ILE A 258 27.68 8.66 -3.20
C ILE A 258 27.96 9.23 -1.80
N ASP A 259 29.20 9.64 -1.53
CA ASP A 259 29.60 10.23 -0.25
C ASP A 259 28.94 11.60 0.01
N GLU A 260 28.45 12.28 -1.04
CA GLU A 260 27.71 13.54 -0.90
C GLU A 260 26.24 13.35 -0.49
N LEU A 261 25.72 12.11 -0.55
CA LEU A 261 24.29 11.84 -0.39
C LEU A 261 23.78 12.28 1.00
N VAL A 262 24.54 11.97 2.06
CA VAL A 262 24.20 12.35 3.44
C VAL A 262 24.15 13.87 3.60
N GLU A 263 25.07 14.59 2.97
CA GLU A 263 25.11 16.05 3.00
C GLU A 263 23.88 16.65 2.32
N LYS A 264 23.51 16.16 1.13
CA LYS A 264 22.34 16.66 0.39
C LYS A 264 21.04 16.44 1.16
N PHE A 265 20.83 15.24 1.69
CA PHE A 265 19.66 14.96 2.53
C PHE A 265 19.63 15.86 3.78
N SER A 266 20.77 16.04 4.45
CA SER A 266 20.86 16.94 5.62
C SER A 266 20.52 18.40 5.28
N SER A 267 20.93 18.87 4.10
CA SER A 267 20.60 20.21 3.59
C SER A 267 19.09 20.35 3.33
N ILE A 268 18.46 19.38 2.67
CA ILE A 268 17.00 19.35 2.43
C ILE A 268 16.25 19.36 3.75
N ALA A 269 16.65 18.53 4.72
CA ALA A 269 16.05 18.51 6.05
C ALA A 269 16.15 19.88 6.74
N GLY A 270 17.32 20.53 6.68
CA GLY A 270 17.50 21.88 7.20
C GLY A 270 16.57 22.92 6.56
N LYS A 271 16.39 22.84 5.25
CA LYS A 271 15.51 23.71 4.49
C LYS A 271 14.04 23.52 4.86
N ILE A 272 13.57 22.27 4.90
CA ILE A 272 12.18 21.96 5.28
C ILE A 272 11.90 22.43 6.70
N VAL A 273 12.78 22.12 7.65
CA VAL A 273 12.62 22.58 9.04
C VAL A 273 12.60 24.11 9.11
N GLY A 274 13.48 24.79 8.38
CA GLY A 274 13.50 26.25 8.33
C GLY A 274 12.22 26.88 7.76
N ILE A 275 11.58 26.24 6.78
CA ILE A 275 10.29 26.69 6.23
C ILE A 275 9.17 26.49 7.26
N VAL A 276 9.17 25.37 7.98
CA VAL A 276 8.16 25.07 9.01
C VAL A 276 8.27 25.99 10.24
N GLU A 277 9.46 26.54 10.50
CA GLU A 277 9.71 27.45 11.63
C GLU A 277 9.50 28.94 11.29
N ALA A 278 9.37 29.29 10.01
CA ALA A 278 9.19 30.68 9.53
C ALA A 278 7.73 31.14 9.64
#